data_AF-A0A9W3GQ02-F1
#
_entry.id   AF-A0A9W3GQ02-F1
#
_cell.length_a   1.000
_cell.length_b   1.000
_cell.length_c   1.000
_cell.angle_alpha   90.00
_cell.angle_beta   90.00
_cell.angle_gamma   90.00
#
_symmetry.space_group_name_H-M   'P 1'
#
loop_
_entity.id
_entity.type
_entity.pdbx_description
1 polymer ?
#
loop_
_entity_poly.entity_id
_entity_poly.type
_entity_poly.pdbx_seq_one_letter_code
_entity_poly.pdbx_strand_id
1 'polypeptide(L)'
;CDGAWVEAEAALQNKVVGLYFAAGRCAPSRDFTPLLCDFYAELVDEARPPAPFEVVFVSADGSAQEMLAFMRELHGAWLALPFHDPYRQ
;
A
#
# COMPACT_ATOMS: atom_id res chain seq x y z
N CYS A 1 -11.38 -11.18 -0.51
CA CYS A 1 -11.66 -10.31 -1.66
C CYS A 1 -10.39 -10.30 -2.48
N ASP A 2 -10.45 -10.90 -3.66
CA ASP A 2 -9.30 -11.20 -4.49
C ASP A 2 -8.75 -9.91 -5.09
N GLY A 3 -7.60 -9.46 -4.57
CA GLY A 3 -6.85 -8.36 -5.19
C GLY A 3 -6.44 -8.78 -6.59
N ALA A 4 -6.59 -7.89 -7.57
CA ALA A 4 -6.09 -8.13 -8.91
C ALA A 4 -4.56 -8.05 -8.88
N TRP A 5 -3.90 -9.12 -9.33
CA TRP A 5 -2.46 -9.10 -9.57
C TRP A 5 -2.19 -8.17 -10.76
N VAL A 6 -1.29 -7.22 -10.56
CA VAL A 6 -0.86 -6.30 -11.61
C VAL A 6 0.65 -6.43 -11.79
N GLU A 7 1.10 -6.35 -13.03
CA GLU A 7 2.53 -6.28 -13.34
C GLU A 7 3.09 -4.96 -12.82
N ALA A 8 4.11 -5.04 -11.96
CA ALA A 8 4.67 -3.87 -11.29
C ALA A 8 5.18 -2.82 -12.29
N GLU A 9 5.81 -3.26 -13.39
CA GLU A 9 6.29 -2.37 -14.45
C GLU A 9 5.14 -1.58 -15.07
N ALA A 10 4.02 -2.23 -15.41
CA ALA A 10 2.87 -1.56 -16.00
C ALA A 10 2.16 -0.63 -14.99
N ALA A 11 2.08 -1.04 -13.73
CA ALA A 11 1.37 -0.30 -12.69
C ALA A 11 2.15 0.95 -12.20
N LEU A 12 3.49 0.87 -12.19
CA LEU A 12 4.40 1.87 -11.65
C LEU A 12 5.12 2.70 -12.72
N GLN A 13 4.90 2.41 -14.01
CA GLN A 13 5.58 3.12 -15.09
C GLN A 13 5.35 4.63 -15.02
N ASN A 14 6.44 5.40 -15.06
CA ASN A 14 6.42 6.88 -15.00
C ASN A 14 5.74 7.46 -13.75
N LYS A 15 5.61 6.67 -12.67
CA LYS A 15 5.09 7.13 -11.38
C LYS A 15 6.20 7.18 -10.32
N VAL A 16 6.04 8.10 -9.38
CA VAL A 16 6.80 8.12 -8.14
C VAL A 16 6.23 7.03 -7.23
N VAL A 17 7.09 6.10 -6.81
CA VAL A 17 6.69 4.95 -6.01
C VAL A 17 7.09 5.16 -4.56
N GLY A 18 6.12 5.18 -3.67
CA GLY A 18 6.34 5.17 -2.22
C GLY A 18 6.25 3.75 -1.66
N LEU A 19 7.38 3.19 -1.21
CA LEU A 19 7.38 1.92 -0.49
C LEU A 19 6.97 2.18 0.97
N TYR A 20 5.82 1.65 1.37
CA TYR A 20 5.29 1.83 2.72
C TYR A 20 5.45 0.55 3.54
N PHE A 21 6.42 0.57 4.46
CA PHE A 21 6.69 -0.55 5.36
C PHE A 21 5.86 -0.40 6.64
N ALA A 22 4.92 -1.31 6.86
CA ALA A 22 4.08 -1.30 8.05
C ALA A 22 3.70 -2.71 8.51
N ALA A 23 3.29 -2.81 9.77
CA ALA A 23 2.79 -4.02 10.39
C ALA A 23 1.53 -3.69 11.18
N GLY A 24 0.50 -4.55 11.09
CA GLY A 24 -0.76 -4.36 11.79
C GLY A 24 -0.64 -4.39 13.32
N ARG A 25 0.40 -5.03 13.86
CA ARG A 25 0.71 -5.01 15.30
C ARG A 25 1.38 -3.72 15.78
N CYS A 26 1.77 -2.83 14.87
CA CYS A 26 2.51 -1.63 15.20
C CYS A 26 1.55 -0.45 15.38
N ALA A 27 1.42 0.05 16.62
CA ALA A 27 0.57 1.20 16.94
C ALA A 27 0.86 2.45 16.07
N PRO A 28 2.13 2.90 15.89
CA PRO A 28 2.39 4.07 15.04
C PRO A 28 2.08 3.82 13.56
N SER A 29 2.13 2.58 13.07
CA SER A 29 1.70 2.27 11.71
C SER A 29 0.19 2.43 11.56
N ARG A 30 -0.61 1.97 12.54
CA ARG A 30 -2.07 2.11 12.52
C ARG A 30 -2.53 3.57 12.54
N ASP A 31 -1.82 4.43 13.27
CA ASP A 31 -2.14 5.86 13.32
C ASP A 31 -1.69 6.60 12.05
N PHE A 32 -0.59 6.17 11.42
CA PHE A 32 -0.08 6.80 10.20
C PHE A 32 -0.84 6.36 8.94
N THR A 33 -1.36 5.14 8.90
CA THR A 33 -2.06 4.62 7.71
C THR A 33 -3.25 5.48 7.26
N PRO A 34 -4.15 5.97 8.14
CA PRO A 34 -5.23 6.86 7.71
C PRO A 34 -4.70 8.19 7.15
N LEU A 35 -3.64 8.78 7.74
CA LEU A 35 -3.01 9.99 7.17
C LEU A 35 -2.45 9.72 5.77
N LEU A 36 -1.84 8.56 5.56
CA LEU A 36 -1.32 8.19 4.24
C LEU A 36 -2.46 8.00 3.23
N CYS A 37 -3.59 7.41 3.65
CA CYS A 37 -4.78 7.24 2.80
C CYS A 37 -5.32 8.59 2.34
N ASP A 38 -5.46 9.54 3.27
CA ASP A 38 -5.93 10.90 2.96
C ASP A 38 -4.97 11.60 2.00
N PHE A 39 -3.65 11.55 2.27
CA PHE A 39 -2.63 12.11 1.38
C PHE A 39 -2.66 11.49 -0.03
N TYR A 40 -2.87 10.18 -0.12
CA TYR A 40 -2.97 9.50 -1.41
C TYR A 40 -4.23 9.92 -2.18
N ALA A 41 -5.38 9.99 -1.51
CA ALA A 41 -6.62 10.47 -2.12
C ALA A 41 -6.49 11.91 -2.63
N GLU A 42 -5.88 12.81 -1.85
CA GLU A 42 -5.61 14.19 -2.27
C GLU A 42 -4.74 14.25 -3.53
N LEU A 43 -3.70 13.43 -3.61
CA LEU A 43 -2.76 13.42 -4.74
C LEU A 43 -3.29 12.73 -6.00
N VAL A 44 -4.03 11.63 -5.85
CA VAL A 44 -4.42 10.76 -6.97
C VAL A 44 -5.85 11.03 -7.41
N ASP A 45 -6.77 11.23 -6.48
CA ASP A 45 -8.20 11.39 -6.78
C ASP A 45 -8.61 12.86 -6.90
N GLU A 46 -8.08 13.74 -6.04
CA GLU A 46 -8.51 15.14 -5.99
C GLU A 46 -7.66 16.10 -6.83
N ALA A 47 -6.37 15.81 -7.01
CA ALA A 47 -5.46 16.67 -7.77
C ALA A 47 -5.83 16.74 -9.26
N ARG A 48 -5.68 17.93 -9.87
CA ARG A 48 -5.84 18.13 -11.32
C ARG A 48 -4.63 18.85 -11.93
N PRO A 49 -3.81 18.16 -12.75
CA PRO A 49 -3.90 16.73 -13.10
C PRO A 49 -3.56 15.81 -11.91
N PRO A 50 -4.03 14.54 -11.91
CA PRO A 50 -3.63 13.55 -10.92
C PRO A 50 -2.11 13.44 -10.83
N ALA A 51 -1.58 13.39 -9.62
CA ALA A 51 -0.15 13.21 -9.44
C ALA A 51 0.23 11.79 -9.89
N PRO A 52 1.36 11.62 -10.61
CA PRO A 52 1.87 10.30 -10.95
C PRO A 52 2.52 9.68 -9.70
N PHE A 53 1.73 9.33 -8.70
CA PHE A 53 2.19 8.78 -7.42
C PHE A 53 1.46 7.47 -7.13
N GLU A 54 2.20 6.46 -6.69
CA GLU A 54 1.66 5.15 -6.30
C GLU A 54 2.29 4.71 -4.97
N VAL A 55 1.48 4.14 -4.09
CA VAL A 55 1.96 3.54 -2.84
C VAL A 55 2.00 2.03 -3.00
N VAL A 56 3.09 1.42 -2.55
CA VAL A 56 3.24 -0.03 -2.47
C VAL A 56 3.41 -0.41 -1.01
N PHE A 57 2.39 -1.04 -0.44
CA PHE A 57 2.42 -1.55 0.91
C PHE A 57 3.30 -2.80 1.01
N VAL A 58 4.29 -2.75 1.90
CA VAL A 58 5.16 -3.87 2.24
C VAL A 58 4.87 -4.28 3.67
N SER A 59 4.22 -5.42 3.82
CA SER A 59 3.90 -5.95 5.14
C SER A 59 5.15 -6.49 5.84
N ALA A 60 5.43 -5.93 7.01
CA ALA A 60 6.39 -6.45 7.98
C ALA A 60 5.74 -7.39 9.01
N ASP A 61 4.50 -7.85 8.75
CA ASP A 61 3.79 -8.75 9.64
C ASP A 61 4.41 -10.15 9.67
N GLY A 62 4.08 -10.90 10.72
CA GLY A 62 4.56 -12.26 10.93
C GLY A 62 3.76 -13.30 10.15
N SER A 63 2.57 -12.93 9.64
CA SER A 63 1.68 -13.84 8.93
C SER A 63 0.88 -13.14 7.83
N ALA A 64 0.52 -13.89 6.79
CA ALA A 64 -0.36 -13.41 5.72
C ALA A 64 -1.75 -13.02 6.23
N GLN A 65 -2.23 -13.66 7.31
CA GLN A 65 -3.52 -13.33 7.93
C GLN A 65 -3.51 -11.94 8.56
N GLU A 66 -2.41 -11.56 9.21
CA GLU A 66 -2.24 -10.22 9.79
C GLU A 66 -2.13 -9.15 8.71
N MET A 67 -1.37 -9.44 7.65
CA MET A 67 -1.32 -8.57 6.47
C MET A 67 -2.72 -8.35 5.90
N LEU A 68 -3.49 -9.43 5.70
CA LEU A 68 -4.85 -9.34 5.18
C LEU A 68 -5.80 -8.60 6.12
N ALA A 69 -5.67 -8.77 7.44
CA ALA A 69 -6.47 -8.05 8.42
C ALA A 69 -6.18 -6.54 8.36
N PHE A 70 -4.90 -6.17 8.35
CA PHE A 70 -4.47 -4.79 8.18
C PHE A 70 -4.97 -4.21 6.85
N MET A 71 -4.87 -4.98 5.77
CA MET A 71 -5.37 -4.53 4.48
C MET A 71 -6.89 -4.32 4.50
N ARG A 72 -7.65 -5.19 5.16
CA ARG A 72 -9.11 -5.03 5.23
C ARG A 72 -9.54 -3.84 6.06
N GLU A 73 -8.78 -3.48 7.08
CA GLU A 73 -9.12 -2.36 7.97
C GLU A 73 -8.67 -1.02 7.41
N LEU A 74 -7.51 -0.98 6.75
CA LEU A 74 -6.78 0.27 6.50
C LEU A 74 -6.24 0.42 5.06
N HIS A 75 -6.47 -0.53 4.16
CA HIS A 75 -5.93 -0.43 2.81
C HIS A 75 -6.73 0.56 1.95
N GLY A 76 -6.04 1.60 1.49
CA GLY A 76 -6.50 2.45 0.39
C GLY A 76 -6.51 1.70 -0.95
N ALA A 77 -6.87 2.40 -2.03
CA ALA A 77 -6.89 1.86 -3.39
C ALA A 77 -5.49 1.67 -4.03
N TRP A 78 -4.46 1.45 -3.21
CA TRP A 78 -3.06 1.32 -3.63
C TRP A 78 -2.59 -0.14 -3.69
N LEU A 79 -1.34 -0.39 -4.06
CA LEU A 79 -0.81 -1.75 -4.27
C LEU A 79 -0.21 -2.33 -2.99
N ALA A 80 -0.12 -3.66 -2.91
CA ALA A 80 0.58 -4.36 -1.84
C ALA A 80 1.47 -5.47 -2.40
N LEU A 81 2.64 -5.65 -1.79
CA LEU A 81 3.51 -6.78 -2.11
C LEU A 81 2.92 -8.09 -1.58
N PRO A 82 3.09 -9.21 -2.31
CA PRO A 82 2.72 -10.52 -1.82
C PRO A 82 3.47 -10.85 -0.52
N PHE A 83 2.77 -11.45 0.44
CA PHE A 83 3.41 -11.89 1.68
C PHE A 83 4.54 -12.88 1.42
N HIS A 84 4.45 -13.72 0.40
CA HIS A 84 5.49 -14.72 0.10
C HIS A 84 6.57 -14.22 -0.86
N ASP A 85 6.69 -12.90 -1.07
CA ASP A 85 7.70 -12.35 -1.96
C ASP A 85 9.12 -12.51 -1.39
N PRO A 86 10.11 -12.97 -2.19
CA PRO A 86 11.49 -13.09 -1.75
C PRO A 86 12.14 -11.75 -1.37
N TYR A 87 11.64 -10.61 -1.87
CA TYR A 87 12.16 -9.27 -1.59
C TYR A 87 11.45 -8.57 -0.42
N ARG A 88 10.60 -9.29 0.32
CA ARG A 88 9.95 -8.76 1.53
C ARG A 88 10.94 -8.57 2.71
N GLN A 89 12.15 -9.10 2.62
CA GLN A 89 13.14 -9.17 3.71
C GLN A 89 14.46 -8.51 3.33
#